data_AF-A0A364Y4H2-F1
#
_entry.id   AF-A0A364Y4H2-F1
#
_cell.length_a   1.000
_cell.length_b   1.000
_cell.length_c   1.000
_cell.angle_alpha   90.00
_cell.angle_beta   90.00
_cell.angle_gamma   90.00
#
_symmetry.space_group_name_H-M   'P 1'
#
loop_
_entity.id
_entity.type
_entity.pdbx_description
1 polymer ?
#
loop_
_entity_poly.entity_id
_entity_poly.type
_entity_poly.pdbx_seq_one_letter_code
_entity_poly.pdbx_strand_id
1 'polypeptide(L)'
;MEQCPICFSELEVRECAPCDDCGWNVPTEIEHLNEGQHTYTTYEIYQGLRLTLCNFCAVDFGSYKSEYFGFKNDKRIDFGDFNFVGQIDHPEIVKDKYCPQCSARLKFLKFVAELR
;
A
#
# COMPACT_ATOMS: atom_id res chain seq x y z
N MET A 1 4.62 0.21 -22.03
CA MET A 1 4.42 1.13 -20.89
C MET A 1 3.26 0.60 -20.05
N GLU A 2 3.39 0.61 -18.73
CA GLU A 2 2.29 0.26 -17.83
C GLU A 2 1.64 1.57 -17.36
N GLN A 3 0.32 1.63 -17.36
CA GLN A 3 -0.45 2.81 -16.97
C GLN A 3 -1.05 2.61 -15.57
N CYS A 4 -1.34 3.70 -14.88
CA CYS A 4 -2.07 3.67 -13.61
C CYS A 4 -3.45 3.02 -13.83
N PRO A 5 -3.82 1.97 -13.07
CA PRO A 5 -5.12 1.31 -13.25
C PRO A 5 -6.31 2.17 -12.78
N ILE A 6 -6.04 3.29 -12.09
CA ILE A 6 -7.07 4.20 -11.57
C ILE A 6 -7.28 5.41 -12.48
N CYS A 7 -6.21 6.10 -12.88
CA CYS A 7 -6.29 7.35 -13.64
C CYS A 7 -5.69 7.28 -15.06
N PHE A 8 -5.16 6.12 -15.46
CA PHE A 8 -4.56 5.85 -16.78
C PHE A 8 -3.33 6.70 -17.15
N SER A 9 -2.80 7.51 -16.22
CA SER A 9 -1.55 8.23 -16.44
C SER A 9 -0.36 7.26 -16.54
N GLU A 10 0.75 7.74 -17.11
CA GLU A 10 2.01 7.00 -17.09
C GLU A 10 2.54 6.84 -15.65
N LEU A 11 3.23 5.72 -15.43
CA LEU A 11 3.88 5.39 -14.16
C LEU A 11 5.37 5.67 -14.26
N GLU A 12 5.94 6.24 -13.21
CA GLU A 12 7.39 6.38 -13.07
C GLU A 12 7.98 5.27 -12.20
N VAL A 13 9.26 4.97 -12.39
CA VAL A 13 10.01 4.08 -11.49
C VAL A 13 10.65 4.93 -10.41
N ARG A 14 10.39 4.60 -9.14
CA ARG A 14 10.91 5.33 -7.98
C ARG A 14 11.39 4.36 -6.90
N GLU A 15 12.34 4.81 -6.11
CA GLU A 15 12.69 4.15 -4.84
C GLU A 15 11.59 4.39 -3.81
N CYS A 16 11.22 3.34 -3.09
CA CYS A 16 10.16 3.35 -2.10
C CYS A 16 10.58 2.57 -0.86
N ALA A 17 10.06 2.97 0.30
CA ALA A 17 10.08 2.12 1.48
C ALA A 17 9.11 0.91 1.29
N PRO A 18 9.25 -0.18 2.07
CA PRO A 18 8.51 -1.42 1.84
C PRO A 18 6.98 -1.30 1.91
N CYS A 19 6.44 -0.32 2.65
CA CYS A 19 4.99 -0.12 2.77
C CYS A 19 4.36 0.19 1.40
N ASP A 20 3.42 -0.63 0.95
CA ASP A 20 2.76 -0.49 -0.35
C ASP A 20 1.85 0.74 -0.40
N ASP A 21 1.34 1.20 0.75
CA ASP A 21 0.48 2.37 0.88
C ASP A 21 1.29 3.68 0.96
N CYS A 22 2.04 3.91 2.05
CA CYS A 22 2.75 5.17 2.26
C CYS A 22 4.16 5.22 1.64
N GLY A 23 4.78 4.08 1.29
CA GLY A 23 6.22 4.00 1.03
C GLY A 23 6.74 4.79 -0.17
N TRP A 24 5.85 5.36 -1.00
CA TRP A 24 6.20 6.30 -2.07
C TRP A 24 6.56 7.70 -1.55
N ASN A 25 6.18 8.03 -0.32
CA ASN A 25 6.40 9.35 0.28
C ASN A 25 7.87 9.54 0.70
N VAL A 26 8.73 9.73 -0.31
CA VAL A 26 10.16 9.93 -0.18
C VAL A 26 10.48 11.43 -0.19
N PRO A 27 11.37 11.92 0.70
CA PRO A 27 12.38 11.15 1.46
C PRO A 27 11.91 10.50 2.77
N THR A 28 10.82 10.97 3.36
CA THR A 28 10.40 10.66 4.73
C THR A 28 10.34 9.17 5.05
N GLU A 29 9.67 8.36 4.23
CA GLU A 29 9.51 6.92 4.54
C GLU A 29 10.80 6.12 4.40
N ILE A 30 11.74 6.59 3.57
CA ILE A 30 13.09 6.00 3.47
C ILE A 30 13.93 6.37 4.71
N GLU A 31 13.81 7.60 5.19
CA GLU A 31 14.46 8.03 6.44
C GLU A 31 13.94 7.21 7.62
N HIS A 32 12.61 7.05 7.75
CA HIS A 32 11.99 6.23 8.79
C HIS A 32 12.42 4.76 8.72
N LEU A 33 12.56 4.21 7.50
CA LEU A 33 13.09 2.86 7.29
C LEU A 33 14.53 2.74 7.80
N ASN A 34 15.41 3.66 7.40
CA ASN A 34 16.82 3.65 7.79
C ASN A 34 17.03 3.82 9.30
N GLU A 35 16.12 4.56 9.94
CA GLU A 35 16.11 4.74 11.40
C GLU A 35 15.39 3.62 12.17
N GLY A 36 14.78 2.66 11.45
CA GLY A 36 14.07 1.54 12.07
C GLY A 36 12.79 1.93 12.81
N GLN A 37 12.12 3.02 12.41
CA GLN A 37 10.92 3.54 13.09
C GLN A 37 9.67 2.66 12.90
N HIS A 38 9.67 1.82 11.86
CA HIS A 38 8.51 1.03 11.47
C HIS A 38 8.84 -0.46 11.38
N THR A 39 7.85 -1.28 11.74
CA THR A 39 7.83 -2.71 11.36
C THR A 39 6.94 -2.88 10.15
N TYR A 40 7.22 -3.87 9.31
CA TYR A 40 6.50 -4.12 8.07
C TYR A 40 5.94 -5.53 8.06
N THR A 41 4.64 -5.64 7.80
CA THR A 41 3.92 -6.91 7.80
C THR A 41 3.13 -7.04 6.51
N THR A 42 3.18 -8.23 5.91
CA THR A 42 2.34 -8.58 4.78
C THR A 42 1.06 -9.23 5.27
N TYR A 43 -0.06 -8.67 4.82
CA TYR A 43 -1.40 -9.16 5.10
C TYR A 43 -2.08 -9.56 3.79
N GLU A 44 -2.92 -10.59 3.86
CA GLU A 44 -3.92 -10.89 2.85
C GLU A 44 -5.24 -10.27 3.29
N ILE A 45 -5.70 -9.25 2.55
CA ILE A 45 -6.77 -8.35 2.99
C ILE A 45 -8.07 -8.60 2.21
N TYR A 46 -7.98 -9.00 0.94
CA TYR A 46 -9.18 -9.20 0.12
C TYR A 46 -8.97 -10.26 -0.97
N GLN A 47 -9.71 -11.39 -0.91
CA GLN A 47 -9.74 -12.42 -1.97
C GLN A 47 -8.35 -12.81 -2.51
N GLY A 48 -7.37 -13.07 -1.64
CA GLY A 48 -6.01 -13.42 -2.04
C GLY A 48 -5.09 -12.22 -2.35
N LEU A 49 -5.62 -11.00 -2.40
CA LEU A 49 -4.83 -9.79 -2.57
C LEU A 49 -4.06 -9.44 -1.30
N ARG A 50 -2.78 -9.14 -1.47
CA ARG A 50 -1.83 -8.92 -0.38
C ARG A 50 -1.21 -7.53 -0.44
N LEU A 51 -1.12 -6.89 0.71
CA LEU A 51 -0.36 -5.66 0.91
C LEU A 51 0.66 -5.85 2.02
N THR A 52 1.84 -5.28 1.80
CA THR A 52 2.85 -5.07 2.83
C THR A 52 2.61 -3.68 3.40
N LEU A 53 2.33 -3.59 4.71
CA LEU A 53 2.04 -2.33 5.38
C LEU A 53 3.00 -2.12 6.55
N CYS A 54 3.37 -0.87 6.80
CA CYS A 54 4.01 -0.52 8.06
C CYS A 54 3.00 -0.64 9.22
N ASN A 55 3.49 -0.71 10.45
CA ASN A 55 2.65 -0.77 11.64
C ASN A 55 1.68 0.43 11.76
N PHE A 56 2.02 1.60 11.24
CA PHE A 56 1.13 2.76 11.22
C PHE A 56 0.00 2.58 10.19
N CYS A 57 0.34 2.33 8.92
CA CYS A 57 -0.65 2.10 7.86
C CYS A 57 -1.53 0.89 8.14
N ALA A 58 -1.05 -0.16 8.80
CA ALA A 58 -1.90 -1.30 9.17
C ALA A 58 -3.05 -0.88 10.11
N VAL A 59 -2.78 0.02 11.06
CA VAL A 59 -3.80 0.57 11.96
C VAL A 59 -4.71 1.55 11.20
N ASP A 60 -4.13 2.44 10.39
CA ASP A 60 -4.88 3.45 9.64
C ASP A 60 -5.82 2.78 8.61
N PHE A 61 -5.32 1.82 7.85
CA PHE A 61 -6.07 1.05 6.85
C PHE A 61 -7.24 0.29 7.48
N GLY A 62 -7.04 -0.32 8.65
CA GLY A 62 -8.12 -0.97 9.41
C GLY A 62 -9.14 0.02 10.01
N SER A 63 -8.86 1.32 10.00
CA SER A 63 -9.70 2.37 10.58
C SER A 63 -10.54 3.14 9.56
N TYR A 64 -10.19 3.10 8.27
CA TYR A 64 -10.92 3.83 7.23
C TYR A 64 -12.36 3.34 7.09
N LYS A 65 -13.26 4.30 6.83
CA LYS A 65 -14.64 4.00 6.42
C LYS A 65 -14.67 3.69 4.93
N SER A 66 -15.58 2.83 4.54
CA SER A 66 -15.75 2.30 3.18
C SER A 66 -15.86 3.38 2.09
N GLU A 67 -16.32 4.58 2.44
CA GLU A 67 -16.55 5.65 1.48
C GLU A 67 -15.25 6.29 0.94
N TYR A 68 -14.11 6.16 1.64
CA TYR A 68 -12.85 6.80 1.22
C TYR A 68 -12.18 6.09 0.03
N PHE A 69 -12.33 4.76 -0.08
CA PHE A 69 -11.72 3.97 -1.16
C PHE A 69 -12.65 3.76 -2.37
N GLY A 70 -13.94 4.07 -2.22
CA GLY A 70 -14.95 3.90 -3.27
C GLY A 70 -15.35 2.44 -3.49
N PHE A 71 -15.44 1.64 -2.42
CA PHE A 71 -15.85 0.24 -2.51
C PHE A 71 -17.21 0.12 -3.19
N LYS A 72 -17.34 -0.78 -4.17
CA LYS A 72 -18.66 -1.16 -4.67
C LYS A 72 -19.41 -1.94 -3.58
N ASN A 73 -20.70 -1.67 -3.44
CA ASN A 73 -21.65 -2.39 -2.56
C ASN A 73 -21.45 -2.21 -1.04
N ASP A 74 -21.05 -1.02 -0.57
CA ASP A 74 -20.91 -0.71 0.87
C ASP A 74 -19.98 -1.66 1.64
N LYS A 75 -19.09 -2.37 0.93
CA LYS A 75 -18.12 -3.27 1.55
C LYS A 75 -17.13 -2.45 2.37
N ARG A 76 -17.04 -2.75 3.66
CA ARG A 76 -16.03 -2.20 4.55
C ARG A 76 -14.92 -3.22 4.71
N ILE A 77 -13.68 -2.78 4.55
CA ILE A 77 -12.51 -3.53 5.02
C ILE A 77 -12.24 -3.03 6.42
N ASP A 78 -12.28 -3.92 7.40
CA ASP A 78 -11.84 -3.64 8.75
C ASP A 78 -10.64 -4.52 9.13
N PHE A 79 -10.10 -4.32 10.33
CA PHE A 79 -8.93 -5.07 10.78
C PHE A 79 -9.17 -6.60 10.84
N GLY A 80 -10.43 -7.05 10.95
CA GLY A 80 -10.81 -8.45 10.92
C GLY A 80 -10.59 -9.13 9.57
N ASP A 81 -10.50 -8.37 8.48
CA ASP A 81 -10.20 -8.89 7.15
C ASP A 81 -8.69 -9.13 6.93
N PHE A 82 -7.84 -8.64 7.82
CA PHE A 82 -6.38 -8.74 7.68
C PHE A 82 -5.89 -10.11 8.15
N ASN A 83 -5.62 -10.98 7.20
CA ASN A 83 -4.99 -12.26 7.48
C ASN A 83 -3.47 -12.10 7.45
N PHE A 84 -2.80 -12.33 8.58
CA PHE A 84 -1.35 -12.27 8.66
C PHE A 84 -0.70 -13.31 7.72
N VAL A 85 0.21 -12.86 6.85
CA VAL A 85 0.99 -13.73 5.97
C VAL A 85 2.42 -13.87 6.47
N GLY A 86 3.04 -12.76 6.91
CA GLY A 86 4.41 -12.77 7.40
C GLY A 86 4.94 -11.36 7.70
N GLN A 87 5.94 -11.28 8.59
CA GLN A 87 6.67 -10.05 8.87
C GLN A 87 7.93 -9.97 8.01
N ILE A 88 8.35 -8.76 7.65
CA ILE A 88 9.62 -8.52 6.96
C ILE A 88 10.69 -8.24 8.03
N ASP A 89 11.62 -9.18 8.21
CA ASP A 89 12.69 -9.07 9.22
C ASP A 89 13.81 -8.12 8.79
N HIS A 90 14.07 -8.05 7.48
CA HIS A 90 15.09 -7.18 6.89
C HIS A 90 14.45 -6.31 5.81
N PRO A 91 13.77 -5.22 6.19
CA PRO A 91 13.12 -4.35 5.23
C PRO A 91 14.16 -3.55 4.43
N GLU A 92 14.01 -3.53 3.11
CA GLU A 92 14.93 -2.87 2.18
C GLU A 92 14.20 -1.84 1.32
N ILE A 93 14.94 -0.85 0.82
CA ILE A 93 14.44 0.08 -0.19
C ILE A 93 14.20 -0.71 -1.48
N VAL A 94 13.01 -0.57 -2.06
CA VAL A 94 12.63 -1.25 -3.30
C VAL A 94 12.47 -0.24 -4.44
N LYS A 95 12.71 -0.68 -5.67
CA LYS A 95 12.28 0.07 -6.86
C LYS A 95 10.92 -0.43 -7.29
N ASP A 96 9.96 0.48 -7.38
CA ASP A 96 8.59 0.16 -7.77
C ASP A 96 8.07 1.21 -8.76
N LYS A 97 6.92 0.91 -9.36
CA LYS A 97 6.17 1.87 -10.15
C LYS A 97 5.27 2.71 -9.25
N TYR A 98 5.25 4.00 -9.51
CA TYR A 98 4.48 4.99 -8.78
C TYR A 98 3.69 5.87 -9.75
N CYS A 99 2.48 6.25 -9.34
CA CYS A 99 1.65 7.18 -10.09
C CYS A 99 1.76 8.58 -9.47
N PRO A 100 2.34 9.58 -10.18
CA PRO A 100 2.45 10.94 -9.65
C PRO A 100 1.10 11.68 -9.55
N GLN A 101 0.06 11.20 -10.24
CA GLN A 101 -1.28 11.79 -10.19
C GLN A 101 -2.11 11.24 -9.03
N CYS A 102 -1.95 9.95 -8.70
CA CYS A 102 -2.68 9.32 -7.60
C CYS A 102 -1.90 9.32 -6.29
N SER A 103 -0.62 9.72 -6.31
CA SER A 103 0.27 9.67 -5.16
C SER A 103 0.24 8.32 -4.46
N ALA A 104 0.46 7.25 -5.22
CA ALA A 104 0.44 5.89 -4.70
C ALA A 104 1.28 4.93 -5.53
N ARG A 105 1.75 3.85 -4.88
CA ARG A 105 2.49 2.77 -5.53
C ARG A 105 1.56 1.88 -6.35
N LEU A 106 2.10 1.27 -7.39
CA LEU A 106 1.33 0.44 -8.33
C LEU A 106 0.64 -0.74 -7.63
N LYS A 107 1.31 -1.40 -6.69
CA LYS A 107 0.71 -2.55 -5.97
C LYS A 107 -0.54 -2.14 -5.20
N PHE A 108 -0.49 -0.99 -4.53
CA PHE A 108 -1.66 -0.41 -3.85
C PHE A 108 -2.75 0.03 -4.84
N LEU A 109 -2.37 0.66 -5.95
CA LEU A 109 -3.33 1.05 -6.99
C LEU A 109 -4.05 -0.15 -7.61
N LYS A 110 -3.34 -1.27 -7.84
CA LYS A 110 -3.94 -2.53 -8.29
C LYS A 110 -4.91 -3.07 -7.24
N PHE A 111 -4.52 -3.06 -5.97
CA PHE A 111 -5.41 -3.44 -4.86
C PHE A 111 -6.70 -2.62 -4.88
N VAL A 112 -6.61 -1.29 -4.92
CA VAL A 112 -7.78 -0.39 -4.97
C VAL A 112 -8.63 -0.61 -6.23
N ALA A 113 -8.00 -0.89 -7.39
CA ALA A 113 -8.73 -1.15 -8.62
C ALA A 113 -9.60 -2.42 -8.54
N GLU A 114 -9.08 -3.50 -7.94
CA GLU A 114 -9.82 -4.76 -7.75
C GLU A 114 -10.98 -4.63 -6.75
N LEU A 115 -10.90 -3.66 -5.85
CA LEU A 115 -11.95 -3.36 -4.88
C LEU A 115 -13.10 -2.51 -5.45
N ARG A 116 -12.90 -1.95 -6.64
CA ARG A 116 -13.89 -1.15 -7.38
C ARG A 116 -14.59 -2.00 -8.42
#